data_AF-A0A4Y8C9M9-F1
#
_entry.id   AF-A0A4Y8C9M9-F1
#
_cell.length_a   1.000
_cell.length_b   1.000
_cell.length_c   1.000
_cell.angle_alpha   90.00
_cell.angle_beta   90.00
_cell.angle_gamma   90.00
#
_symmetry.space_group_name_H-M   'P 1'
#
loop_
_entity.id
_entity.type
_entity.pdbx_description
1 polymer ?
#
loop_
_entity_poly.entity_id
_entity_poly.type
_entity_poly.pdbx_seq_one_letter_code
_entity_poly.pdbx_strand_id
1 'polypeptide(L)'
;DVAHGAAYKVAPTVFKELGAEVIVMSDKPNGLNINENCGALHPANLAAEVKRLRADVGFAFDGDADRLVVVDEKGEVANGDSLLGVLALYLKEQGKLQSSVVATIMSNGAL
;
A
#
# COMPACT_ATOMS: atom_id res chain seq x y z
N ASP A 1 6.55 -3.46 -0.62
CA ASP A 1 6.64 -4.65 0.24
C ASP A 1 5.50 -5.61 -0.09
N VAL A 2 5.83 -6.82 -0.52
CA VAL A 2 4.87 -7.84 -0.96
C VAL A 2 4.66 -8.97 0.06
N ALA A 3 5.12 -8.76 1.30
CA ALA A 3 4.84 -9.60 2.47
C ALA A 3 5.20 -11.09 2.36
N HIS A 4 6.07 -11.48 1.42
CA HIS A 4 6.28 -12.86 1.03
C HIS A 4 4.97 -13.59 0.67
N GLY A 5 3.96 -12.84 0.24
CA GLY A 5 2.60 -13.28 0.02
C GLY A 5 2.23 -13.43 -1.45
N ALA A 6 0.93 -13.48 -1.73
CA ALA A 6 0.35 -13.67 -3.05
C ALA A 6 0.80 -12.60 -4.08
N ALA A 7 1.04 -11.38 -3.62
CA ALA A 7 1.43 -10.26 -4.47
C ALA A 7 2.88 -10.33 -5.00
N TYR A 8 3.73 -11.26 -4.53
CA TYR A 8 5.19 -11.21 -4.79
C TYR A 8 5.60 -11.20 -6.26
N LYS A 9 4.79 -11.79 -7.14
CA LYS A 9 4.99 -11.74 -8.60
C LYS A 9 4.14 -10.66 -9.27
N VAL A 10 2.89 -10.52 -8.85
CA VAL A 10 1.90 -9.69 -9.55
C VAL A 10 2.20 -8.21 -9.38
N ALA A 11 2.39 -7.74 -8.14
CA ALA A 11 2.63 -6.33 -7.85
C ALA A 11 3.83 -5.78 -8.63
N PRO A 12 5.05 -6.35 -8.57
CA PRO A 12 6.18 -5.78 -9.29
C PRO A 12 6.02 -5.86 -10.81
N THR A 13 5.32 -6.87 -11.33
CA THR A 13 5.03 -6.95 -12.77
C THR A 13 4.13 -5.80 -13.20
N VAL A 14 3.01 -5.59 -12.51
CA VAL A 14 2.05 -4.53 -12.82
C VAL A 14 2.70 -3.15 -12.76
N PHE A 15 3.45 -2.83 -11.70
CA PHE A 15 4.08 -1.52 -11.57
C PHE A 15 5.15 -1.26 -12.64
N LYS A 16 5.93 -2.28 -13.02
CA LYS A 16 6.93 -2.16 -14.10
C LYS A 16 6.27 -1.93 -15.46
N GLU A 17 5.19 -2.65 -15.76
CA GLU A 17 4.43 -2.47 -17.00
C GLU A 17 3.78 -1.08 -17.09
N LEU A 18 3.42 -0.48 -15.95
CA LEU A 18 2.95 0.91 -15.87
C LEU A 18 4.08 1.95 -16.00
N GLY A 19 5.33 1.51 -16.15
CA GLY A 19 6.49 2.39 -16.38
C GLY A 19 7.18 2.90 -15.11
N ALA A 20 6.85 2.37 -13.94
CA ALA A 20 7.52 2.76 -12.69
C ALA A 20 8.90 2.11 -12.54
N GLU A 21 9.83 2.82 -11.90
CA GLU A 21 11.02 2.20 -11.32
C GLU A 21 10.61 1.48 -10.03
N VAL A 22 10.77 0.15 -9.99
CA VAL A 22 10.22 -0.67 -8.90
C VAL A 22 11.33 -1.32 -8.09
N ILE A 23 11.37 -0.95 -6.81
CA ILE A 23 12.18 -1.60 -5.78
C ILE A 23 11.27 -2.51 -4.96
N VAL A 24 11.54 -3.82 -5.01
CA VAL A 24 10.69 -4.82 -4.35
C VAL A 24 11.31 -5.24 -3.02
N MET A 25 10.48 -5.33 -1.98
CA MET A 25 10.82 -5.84 -0.66
C MET A 25 9.99 -7.09 -0.37
N SER A 26 10.57 -8.03 0.37
CA SER A 26 9.89 -9.24 0.86
C SER A 26 9.31 -10.12 -0.26
N ASP A 27 10.07 -10.36 -1.33
CA ASP A 27 9.61 -11.03 -2.55
C ASP A 27 10.10 -12.49 -2.71
N LYS A 28 10.70 -13.04 -1.65
CA LYS A 28 11.24 -14.42 -1.63
C LYS A 28 10.42 -15.33 -0.70
N PRO A 29 9.19 -15.71 -1.08
CA PRO A 29 8.40 -16.63 -0.28
C PRO A 29 9.10 -18.00 -0.20
N ASN A 30 9.18 -18.56 1.00
CA ASN A 30 9.72 -19.91 1.24
C ASN A 30 8.66 -20.89 1.78
N GLY A 31 7.40 -20.45 1.85
CA GLY A 31 6.28 -21.21 2.41
C GLY A 31 6.07 -21.06 3.91
N LEU A 32 6.98 -20.39 4.62
CA LEU A 32 6.94 -20.19 6.08
C LEU A 32 7.06 -18.71 6.49
N ASN A 33 7.60 -17.84 5.64
CA ASN A 33 7.93 -16.44 5.95
C ASN A 33 6.86 -15.42 5.56
N ILE A 34 5.62 -15.84 5.29
CA ILE A 34 4.53 -14.91 4.98
C ILE A 34 4.27 -13.95 6.16
N ASN A 35 4.19 -12.66 5.88
CA ASN A 35 4.03 -11.58 6.87
C ASN A 35 5.14 -11.51 7.95
N GLU A 36 6.27 -12.19 7.77
CA GLU A 36 7.35 -12.20 8.75
C GLU A 36 8.03 -10.83 8.82
N ASN A 37 7.66 -9.99 9.80
CA ASN A 37 8.17 -8.63 10.00
C ASN A 37 8.11 -7.74 8.74
N CYS A 38 7.13 -7.99 7.88
CA CYS A 38 6.94 -7.29 6.61
C CYS A 38 5.45 -7.09 6.29
N GLY A 39 5.18 -6.38 5.20
CA GLY A 39 3.83 -6.16 4.69
C GLY A 39 3.03 -5.10 5.44
N ALA A 40 1.72 -5.07 5.18
CA ALA A 40 0.81 -4.04 5.68
C ALA A 40 0.75 -3.94 7.22
N LEU A 41 1.01 -5.03 7.94
CA LEU A 41 1.06 -5.04 9.41
C LEU A 41 2.37 -4.47 9.99
N HIS A 42 3.45 -4.46 9.19
CA HIS A 42 4.78 -4.00 9.61
C HIS A 42 5.37 -2.97 8.63
N PRO A 43 4.68 -1.84 8.37
CA PRO A 43 5.08 -0.87 7.34
C PRO A 43 6.32 -0.04 7.72
N ALA A 44 6.80 -0.13 8.97
CA ALA A 44 7.95 0.64 9.46
C ALA A 44 9.22 0.39 8.63
N ASN A 45 9.45 -0.85 8.20
CA ASN A 45 10.57 -1.21 7.34
C ASN A 45 10.45 -0.57 5.96
N LEU A 46 9.25 -0.63 5.36
CA LEU A 46 8.96 0.05 4.09
C LEU A 46 9.19 1.57 4.21
N ALA A 47 8.70 2.19 5.28
CA ALA A 47 8.86 3.63 5.50
C ALA A 47 10.32 4.08 5.66
N ALA A 48 11.14 3.27 6.32
CA ALA A 48 12.57 3.51 6.40
C ALA A 48 13.23 3.44 5.02
N GLU A 49 12.86 2.43 4.22
CA GLU A 49 13.40 2.22 2.88
C GLU A 49 12.97 3.31 1.90
N VAL A 50 11.72 3.78 1.94
CA VAL A 50 11.24 4.90 1.12
C VAL A 50 12.11 6.14 1.32
N LYS A 51 12.36 6.52 2.58
CA LYS A 51 13.25 7.65 2.91
C LYS A 51 14.69 7.40 2.46
N ARG A 52 15.23 6.20 2.71
CA ARG A 52 16.61 5.84 2.40
C ARG A 52 16.87 5.91 0.89
N LEU A 53 15.92 5.42 0.10
CA LEU A 53 16.00 5.34 -1.35
C LEU A 53 15.53 6.63 -2.03
N ARG A 54 14.88 7.54 -1.29
CA ARG A 54 14.18 8.72 -1.83
C ARG A 54 13.14 8.32 -2.87
N ALA A 55 12.39 7.25 -2.58
CA ALA A 55 11.29 6.81 -3.41
C ALA A 55 10.09 7.76 -3.27
N ASP A 56 9.32 7.92 -4.34
CA ASP A 56 8.14 8.81 -4.34
C ASP A 56 6.96 8.24 -3.54
N VAL A 57 6.83 6.92 -3.48
CA VAL A 57 5.75 6.23 -2.77
C VAL A 57 6.13 4.78 -2.45
N GLY A 58 5.67 4.28 -1.31
CA GLY A 58 5.76 2.89 -0.90
C GLY A 58 4.39 2.21 -0.85
N PHE A 59 4.31 0.97 -1.31
CA PHE A 59 3.11 0.12 -1.17
C PHE A 59 3.44 -1.12 -0.34
N ALA A 60 2.71 -1.35 0.74
CA ALA A 60 2.76 -2.55 1.56
C ALA A 60 1.47 -3.35 1.44
N PHE A 61 1.57 -4.55 0.88
CA PHE A 61 0.48 -5.53 0.82
C PHE A 61 0.53 -6.44 2.05
N ASP A 62 -0.55 -7.12 2.37
CA ASP A 62 -0.53 -8.28 3.27
C ASP A 62 -0.38 -9.60 2.50
N GLY A 63 -0.42 -10.71 3.24
CA GLY A 63 -0.09 -12.04 2.74
C GLY A 63 -0.93 -12.51 1.56
N ASP A 64 -2.23 -12.21 1.53
CA ASP A 64 -3.14 -12.51 0.43
C ASP A 64 -3.48 -11.28 -0.43
N ALA A 65 -2.96 -10.12 -0.06
CA ALA A 65 -3.00 -8.86 -0.81
C ALA A 65 -4.40 -8.25 -0.96
N ASP A 66 -5.29 -8.47 0.01
CA ASP A 66 -6.57 -7.78 0.11
C ASP A 66 -6.47 -6.46 0.89
N ARG A 67 -5.35 -6.23 1.59
CA ARG A 67 -5.04 -4.98 2.27
C ARG A 67 -3.87 -4.25 1.62
N LEU A 68 -3.99 -2.92 1.66
CA LEU A 68 -2.95 -2.00 1.20
C LEU A 68 -2.69 -0.94 2.27
N VAL A 69 -1.42 -0.76 2.59
CA VAL A 69 -0.90 0.39 3.33
C VAL A 69 0.04 1.15 2.42
N VAL A 70 -0.10 2.47 2.38
CA VAL A 70 0.71 3.36 1.53
C VAL A 70 1.64 4.17 2.42
N VAL A 71 2.85 4.41 1.93
CA VAL A 71 3.83 5.27 2.58
C VAL A 71 4.20 6.40 1.63
N ASP A 72 4.15 7.63 2.10
CA ASP A 72 4.52 8.80 1.30
C ASP A 72 6.05 8.97 1.20
N GLU A 73 6.51 9.95 0.41
CA GLU A 73 7.92 10.24 0.19
C GLU A 73 8.69 10.66 1.45
N LYS A 74 7.96 11.10 2.49
CA LYS A 74 8.51 11.48 3.79
C LYS A 74 8.59 10.29 4.76
N GLY A 75 8.14 9.11 4.34
CA GLY A 75 8.08 7.92 5.18
C GLY A 75 6.93 7.95 6.18
N GLU A 76 5.89 8.75 5.95
CA GLU A 76 4.67 8.75 6.75
C GLU A 76 3.71 7.67 6.23
N VAL A 77 3.19 6.86 7.16
CA VAL A 77 2.28 5.77 6.83
C VAL A 77 0.86 6.33 6.70
N ALA A 78 0.33 6.31 5.47
CA ALA A 78 -1.07 6.61 5.23
C ALA A 78 -1.93 5.42 5.67
N ASN A 79 -2.83 5.66 6.61
CA ASN A 79 -3.81 4.68 7.03
C ASN A 79 -4.91 4.50 5.96
N GLY A 80 -5.73 3.46 6.12
CA GLY A 80 -6.80 3.14 5.15
C GLY A 80 -7.84 4.25 4.99
N ASP A 81 -8.09 5.03 6.05
CA ASP A 81 -9.04 6.14 6.02
C ASP A 81 -8.52 7.30 5.15
N SER A 82 -7.26 7.68 5.31
CA SER A 82 -6.60 8.68 4.46
C SER A 82 -6.61 8.26 3.00
N LEU A 83 -6.33 6.97 2.73
CA LEU A 83 -6.37 6.43 1.37
C LEU A 83 -7.78 6.50 0.77
N LEU A 84 -8.82 6.10 1.52
CA LEU A 84 -10.21 6.21 1.10
C LEU A 84 -10.60 7.66 0.81
N GLY A 85 -10.20 8.61 1.66
CA GLY A 85 -10.45 10.04 1.47
C GLY A 85 -9.85 10.57 0.17
N VAL A 86 -8.57 10.28 -0.11
CA VAL A 86 -7.89 10.69 -1.35
C VAL A 86 -8.58 10.10 -2.58
N LEU A 87 -8.89 8.80 -2.56
CA LEU A 87 -9.57 8.14 -3.68
C LEU A 87 -10.98 8.70 -3.91
N ALA A 88 -11.72 8.99 -2.84
CA ALA A 88 -13.06 9.56 -2.93
C ALA A 88 -13.06 10.97 -3.51
N LEU A 89 -12.13 11.83 -3.06
CA LEU A 89 -11.96 13.17 -3.61
C LEU A 89 -11.62 13.12 -5.09
N TYR A 90 -10.66 12.27 -5.48
CA TYR A 90 -10.29 12.09 -6.88
C TYR A 90 -11.47 11.61 -7.73
N LEU A 91 -12.21 10.59 -7.29
CA LEU A 91 -13.38 10.11 -8.03
C LEU A 91 -14.51 11.15 -8.11
N LYS A 92 -14.68 11.98 -7.08
CA LYS A 92 -15.66 13.07 -7.05
C LYS A 92 -15.32 14.15 -8.07
N GLU A 93 -14.06 14.59 -8.12
CA GLU A 93 -13.59 15.59 -9.09
C GLU A 93 -13.75 15.12 -10.54
N GLN A 94 -13.63 13.81 -10.77
CA GLN A 94 -13.84 13.18 -12.08
C GLN A 94 -15.33 12.93 -12.40
N GLY A 95 -16.26 13.27 -11.50
CA GLY A 95 -17.69 12.95 -11.65
C GLY A 95 -18.01 11.45 -11.65
N LYS A 96 -17.10 10.61 -11.13
CA LYS A 96 -17.22 9.14 -11.09
C LYS A 96 -17.70 8.61 -9.74
N LEU A 97 -17.63 9.42 -8.68
CA LEU A 97 -18.19 9.07 -7.38
C LEU A 97 -19.72 9.22 -7.43
N GLN A 98 -20.45 8.10 -7.40
CA GLN A 98 -21.89 8.09 -7.58
C GLN A 98 -22.66 8.74 -6.42
N SER A 99 -22.27 8.45 -5.18
CA SER A 99 -23.01 8.91 -4.00
C SER A 99 -22.10 9.21 -2.81
N SER A 100 -21.62 8.19 -2.11
CA SER A 100 -20.91 8.31 -0.84
C SER A 100 -19.83 7.25 -0.66
N VAL A 101 -18.93 7.49 0.30
CA VAL A 101 -17.96 6.50 0.77
C VAL A 101 -18.60 5.69 1.89
N VAL A 102 -18.39 4.37 1.89
CA VAL A 102 -18.82 3.48 2.97
C VAL A 102 -17.60 3.12 3.80
N ALA A 103 -17.66 3.40 5.09
CA ALA A 103 -16.62 3.11 6.07
C ALA A 103 -17.22 2.36 7.27
N THR A 104 -16.36 1.82 8.14
CA THR A 104 -16.82 1.14 9.36
C THR A 104 -16.81 2.10 10.55
N ILE A 105 -17.44 1.71 11.67
CA ILE A 105 -17.40 2.49 12.92
C ILE A 105 -15.98 2.68 13.49
N MET A 106 -15.01 1.88 13.05
CA MET A 106 -13.61 1.95 13.48
C MET A 106 -12.80 2.95 12.67
N SER A 107 -13.32 3.43 11.55
CA SER A 107 -12.71 4.51 10.78
C SER A 107 -12.72 5.80 11.59
N ASN A 108 -11.64 6.57 11.48
CA ASN A 108 -11.51 7.85 12.15
C ASN A 108 -12.67 8.77 11.75
N GLY A 109 -13.37 9.35 12.74
CA GLY A 109 -14.53 10.22 12.51
C GLY A 109 -14.22 11.56 11.82
N ALA A 110 -12.96 11.81 11.47
CA ALA A 110 -12.50 12.95 10.69
C ALA A 110 -12.47 12.71 9.17
N LEU A 111 -12.87 11.51 8.70
CA LEU A 111 -13.09 11.19 7.28
C LEU A 111 -14.14 12.09 6.62
#